data_AF-A0A352RT04-F1
#
_entry.id   AF-A0A352RT04-F1
#
_cell.length_a   1.000
_cell.length_b   1.000
_cell.length_c   1.000
_cell.angle_alpha   90.00
_cell.angle_beta   90.00
_cell.angle_gamma   90.00
#
_symmetry.space_group_name_H-M   'P 1'
#
loop_
_entity.id
_entity.type
_entity.pdbx_description
1 polymer ?
#
loop_
_entity_poly.entity_id
_entity_poly.type
_entity_poly.pdbx_seq_one_letter_code
_entity_poly.pdbx_strand_id
1 'polypeptide(L)'
;YHYAQKLRLYYYSEAANPPRQRFVDPADQRYATLPFYDERHFEDMHEIMSVEPVKEQDKVMMGMLTSLGIEKGKPFTPDATAKRAMRQAAIDAWFFLQHWFDTEMVKRVYWPDRHYVSLLQSDANRKFTFTYDDRIDLIERAAEYFWCTYMPKVLTEAPATQYLIALSDKDGKMLEAGKLYKLNVPPDMPVKQFWALTVYDRATFSFIYSDTNRTTLSSYDLDKMKRNSDGGVTLYVGPKPPAGLESNWIPTEGKRPMPTMRFYGATEALNKKTFKLPDFEVVNS
;
A
#
# COMPACT_ATOMS: atom_id res chain seq x y z
N TYR A 1 -9.79 -21.49 -5.90
CA TYR A 1 -11.22 -21.54 -5.52
C TYR A 1 -11.56 -22.66 -4.52
N HIS A 2 -11.26 -23.95 -4.80
CA HIS A 2 -11.66 -25.07 -3.92
C HIS A 2 -11.27 -24.95 -2.43
N TYR A 3 -10.07 -24.45 -2.11
CA TYR A 3 -9.66 -24.28 -0.72
C TYR A 3 -10.54 -23.26 0.02
N ALA A 4 -10.87 -22.12 -0.62
CA ALA A 4 -11.73 -21.09 -0.03
C ALA A 4 -13.13 -21.64 0.29
N GLN A 5 -13.63 -22.62 -0.48
CA GLN A 5 -14.94 -23.24 -0.23
C GLN A 5 -15.02 -24.09 1.04
N LYS A 6 -13.86 -24.39 1.66
CA LYS A 6 -13.78 -25.04 2.97
C LYS A 6 -14.02 -24.08 4.13
N LEU A 7 -13.94 -22.77 3.89
CA LEU A 7 -14.21 -21.75 4.91
C LEU A 7 -15.70 -21.72 5.25
N ARG A 8 -16.00 -21.38 6.50
CA ARG A 8 -17.35 -21.22 7.05
C ARG A 8 -17.39 -19.97 7.90
N LEU A 9 -18.41 -19.15 7.68
CA LEU A 9 -18.75 -17.95 8.43
C LEU A 9 -20.27 -17.96 8.67
N TYR A 10 -20.66 -17.97 9.93
CA TYR A 10 -22.05 -17.96 10.38
C TYR A 10 -22.11 -17.32 11.76
N TYR A 11 -23.28 -16.89 12.19
CA TYR A 11 -23.42 -16.32 13.54
C TYR A 11 -23.19 -17.39 14.60
N TYR A 12 -22.61 -17.02 15.73
CA TYR A 12 -22.37 -17.97 16.82
C TYR A 12 -23.64 -18.69 17.28
N SER A 13 -24.79 -18.01 17.26
CA SER A 13 -26.11 -18.58 17.55
C SER A 13 -26.53 -19.71 16.61
N GLU A 14 -25.96 -19.79 15.41
CA GLU A 14 -26.25 -20.81 14.40
C GLU A 14 -25.27 -22.00 14.50
N ALA A 15 -24.31 -21.99 15.42
CA ALA A 15 -23.25 -23.00 15.47
C ALA A 15 -23.75 -24.45 15.64
N ALA A 16 -24.93 -24.64 16.24
CA ALA A 16 -25.56 -25.95 16.37
C ALA A 16 -26.16 -26.46 15.05
N ASN A 17 -26.52 -25.56 14.13
CA ASN A 17 -27.06 -25.88 12.81
C ASN A 17 -26.63 -24.80 11.79
N PRO A 18 -25.34 -24.80 11.38
CA PRO A 18 -24.81 -23.70 10.58
C PRO A 18 -25.45 -23.65 9.20
N PRO A 19 -25.79 -22.46 8.69
CA PRO A 19 -26.37 -22.31 7.37
C PRO A 19 -25.40 -22.75 6.27
N ARG A 20 -25.95 -23.02 5.09
CA ARG A 20 -25.13 -23.25 3.89
C ARG A 20 -24.36 -21.97 3.56
N GLN A 21 -23.03 -22.06 3.56
CA GLN A 21 -22.16 -20.93 3.20
C GLN A 21 -22.47 -20.43 1.78
N ARG A 22 -22.74 -19.12 1.68
CA ARG A 22 -22.77 -18.42 0.40
C ARG A 22 -21.37 -17.92 0.07
N PHE A 23 -20.91 -18.22 -1.13
CA PHE A 23 -19.70 -17.66 -1.71
C PHE A 23 -20.10 -16.69 -2.82
N VAL A 24 -19.50 -15.50 -2.81
CA VAL A 24 -19.67 -14.48 -3.85
C VAL A 24 -18.34 -14.38 -4.59
N ASP A 25 -18.38 -14.44 -5.91
CA ASP A 25 -17.19 -14.28 -6.77
C ASP A 25 -17.23 -12.92 -7.46
N PRO A 26 -16.39 -11.95 -7.01
CA PRO A 26 -16.34 -10.61 -7.57
C PRO A 26 -15.33 -10.47 -8.72
N ALA A 27 -14.79 -11.56 -9.29
CA ALA A 27 -13.65 -11.48 -10.23
C ALA A 27 -13.85 -10.50 -11.40
N ASP A 28 -15.08 -10.40 -11.92
CA ASP A 28 -15.42 -9.52 -13.05
C ASP A 28 -16.03 -8.16 -12.62
N GLN A 29 -15.95 -7.85 -11.33
CA GLN A 29 -16.55 -6.65 -10.74
C GLN A 29 -15.47 -5.71 -10.21
N ARG A 30 -15.61 -4.42 -10.54
CA ARG A 30 -14.73 -3.37 -10.03
C ARG A 30 -15.32 -2.78 -8.75
N TYR A 31 -14.57 -2.93 -7.66
CA TYR A 31 -14.89 -2.33 -6.37
C TYR A 31 -13.81 -1.33 -6.02
N ALA A 32 -14.15 -0.04 -6.07
CA ALA A 32 -13.26 0.99 -5.59
C ALA A 32 -13.33 1.01 -4.06
N THR A 33 -12.22 0.66 -3.41
CA THR A 33 -12.08 0.70 -1.94
C THR A 33 -11.17 1.84 -1.50
N LEU A 34 -10.91 2.80 -2.39
CA LEU A 34 -10.10 3.97 -2.07
C LEU A 34 -10.93 4.95 -1.24
N PRO A 35 -10.34 5.57 -0.21
CA PRO A 35 -10.99 6.67 0.48
C PRO A 35 -11.21 7.86 -0.47
N PHE A 36 -12.24 8.65 -0.18
CA PHE A 36 -12.47 9.90 -0.88
C PHE A 36 -11.57 11.01 -0.32
N TYR A 37 -11.02 11.84 -1.19
CA TYR A 37 -10.29 13.06 -0.84
C TYR A 37 -11.08 14.30 -1.28
N ASP A 38 -12.38 14.27 -0.98
CA ASP A 38 -13.33 15.36 -1.15
C ASP A 38 -14.39 15.30 -0.03
N GLU A 39 -15.49 16.04 -0.15
CA GLU A 39 -16.51 16.12 0.90
C GLU A 39 -17.16 14.78 1.24
N ARG A 40 -17.13 13.78 0.34
CA ARG A 40 -17.67 12.44 0.61
C ARG A 40 -16.94 11.73 1.73
N HIS A 41 -15.69 12.11 2.02
CA HIS A 41 -14.96 11.61 3.18
C HIS A 41 -15.72 11.86 4.49
N PHE A 42 -16.42 12.99 4.58
CA PHE A 42 -17.18 13.36 5.77
C PHE A 42 -18.51 12.59 5.87
N GLU A 43 -19.06 12.15 4.73
CA GLU A 43 -20.19 11.21 4.68
C GLU A 43 -19.75 9.84 5.21
N ASP A 44 -18.62 9.29 4.72
CA ASP A 44 -18.05 8.04 5.24
C ASP A 44 -17.78 8.11 6.75
N MET A 45 -17.21 9.22 7.23
CA MET A 45 -16.99 9.44 8.66
C MET A 45 -18.31 9.45 9.45
N HIS A 46 -19.35 10.12 8.95
CA HIS A 46 -20.66 10.12 9.59
C HIS A 46 -21.27 8.72 9.66
N GLU A 47 -21.20 7.94 8.59
CA GLU A 47 -21.73 6.58 8.54
C GLU A 47 -21.02 5.66 9.54
N ILE A 48 -19.68 5.68 9.56
CA ILE A 48 -18.87 4.86 10.48
C ILE A 48 -19.16 5.24 11.93
N MET A 49 -19.10 6.54 12.26
CA MET A 49 -19.28 7.01 13.64
C MET A 49 -20.71 6.83 14.14
N SER A 50 -21.68 6.68 13.23
CA SER A 50 -23.07 6.40 13.58
C SER A 50 -23.29 4.97 14.07
N VAL A 51 -22.49 4.01 13.61
CA VAL A 51 -22.65 2.58 13.96
C VAL A 51 -21.63 2.09 14.99
N GLU A 52 -20.41 2.64 14.98
CA GLU A 52 -19.34 2.19 15.88
C GLU A 52 -19.52 2.70 17.33
N PRO A 53 -19.12 1.92 18.35
CA PRO A 53 -19.05 2.41 19.73
C PRO A 53 -17.92 3.44 19.88
N VAL A 54 -18.22 4.56 20.55
CA VAL A 54 -17.22 5.61 20.84
C VAL A 54 -16.32 5.16 21.98
N LYS A 55 -15.01 5.11 21.74
CA LYS A 55 -14.01 4.81 22.78
C LYS A 55 -13.59 6.09 23.50
N GLU A 56 -13.05 5.95 24.70
CA GLU A 56 -12.60 7.09 25.52
C GLU A 56 -11.64 8.01 24.75
N GLN A 57 -10.64 7.41 24.10
CA GLN A 57 -9.62 8.11 23.32
C GLN A 57 -10.19 8.92 22.13
N ASP A 58 -11.38 8.56 21.64
CA ASP A 58 -11.98 9.17 20.45
C ASP A 58 -12.93 10.32 20.81
N LYS A 59 -13.27 10.51 22.09
CA LYS A 59 -14.26 11.52 22.53
C LYS A 59 -13.91 12.95 22.14
N VAL A 60 -12.62 13.31 22.18
CA VAL A 60 -12.16 14.64 21.74
C VAL A 60 -12.42 14.83 20.25
N MET A 61 -12.11 13.83 19.43
CA MET A 61 -12.39 13.87 17.98
C MET A 61 -13.89 13.92 17.72
N MET A 62 -14.69 13.12 18.44
CA MET A 62 -16.15 13.18 18.35
C MET A 62 -16.69 14.57 18.68
N GLY A 63 -16.13 15.23 19.70
CA GLY A 63 -16.46 16.62 20.04
C GLY A 63 -16.18 17.59 18.89
N MET A 64 -15.01 17.46 18.24
CA MET A 64 -14.66 18.29 17.07
C MET A 64 -15.60 18.02 15.88
N LEU A 65 -15.94 16.77 15.62
CA LEU A 65 -16.86 16.37 14.55
C LEU A 65 -18.27 16.98 14.73
N THR A 66 -18.73 17.20 15.98
CA THR A 66 -20.02 17.86 16.21
C THR A 66 -20.07 19.29 15.66
N SER A 67 -18.94 20.02 15.67
CA SER A 67 -18.85 21.37 15.06
C SER A 67 -19.03 21.38 13.55
N LEU A 68 -18.85 20.21 12.92
CA LEU A 68 -19.07 19.97 11.49
C LEU A 68 -20.46 19.40 11.20
N GLY A 69 -21.31 19.22 12.23
CA GLY A 69 -22.62 18.59 12.12
C GLY A 69 -22.59 17.06 12.07
N ILE A 70 -21.46 16.43 12.36
CA ILE A 70 -21.33 14.97 12.41
C ILE A 70 -21.58 14.52 13.85
N GLU A 71 -22.77 13.98 14.08
CA GLU A 71 -23.21 13.51 15.40
C GLU A 71 -23.89 12.15 15.31
N LYS A 72 -23.58 11.26 16.26
CA LYS A 72 -24.15 9.91 16.30
C LYS A 72 -25.68 9.98 16.46
N GLY A 73 -26.39 9.30 15.56
CA GLY A 73 -27.85 9.22 15.58
C GLY A 73 -28.57 10.45 15.03
N LYS A 74 -27.85 11.46 14.52
CA LYS A 74 -28.44 12.61 13.82
C LYS A 74 -28.18 12.53 12.32
N PRO A 75 -29.09 13.06 11.47
CA PRO A 75 -28.82 13.24 10.05
C PRO A 75 -27.62 14.18 9.83
N PHE A 76 -26.81 13.89 8.82
CA PHE A 76 -25.72 14.75 8.37
C PHE A 76 -26.14 15.49 7.09
N THR A 77 -26.44 16.79 7.21
CA THR A 77 -26.94 17.61 6.10
C THR A 77 -26.12 18.91 5.97
N PRO A 78 -24.83 18.83 5.57
CA PRO A 78 -23.99 20.01 5.43
C PRO A 78 -24.49 20.89 4.28
N ASP A 79 -24.53 22.20 4.51
CA ASP A 79 -24.89 23.17 3.49
C ASP A 79 -23.79 23.33 2.41
N ALA A 80 -24.07 24.14 1.39
CA ALA A 80 -23.13 24.33 0.29
C ALA A 80 -21.79 24.95 0.74
N THR A 81 -21.78 25.75 1.79
CA THR A 81 -20.56 26.38 2.32
C THR A 81 -19.72 25.35 3.08
N ALA A 82 -20.35 24.56 3.95
CA ALA A 82 -19.72 23.46 4.66
C ALA A 82 -19.14 22.43 3.69
N LYS A 83 -19.89 22.01 2.65
CA LYS A 83 -19.39 21.07 1.62
C LYS A 83 -18.15 21.57 0.90
N ARG A 84 -18.09 22.87 0.54
CA ARG A 84 -16.89 23.46 -0.09
C ARG A 84 -15.69 23.44 0.85
N ALA A 85 -15.89 23.78 2.12
CA ALA A 85 -14.82 23.75 3.12
C ALA A 85 -14.31 22.32 3.38
N MET A 86 -15.22 21.36 3.52
CA MET A 86 -14.91 19.93 3.68
C MET A 86 -14.11 19.38 2.50
N ARG A 87 -14.52 19.70 1.26
CA ARG A 87 -13.76 19.32 0.07
C ARG A 87 -12.33 19.85 0.12
N GLN A 88 -12.16 21.14 0.42
CA GLN A 88 -10.83 21.73 0.51
C GLN A 88 -10.00 21.06 1.61
N ALA A 89 -10.58 20.81 2.79
CA ALA A 89 -9.90 20.14 3.89
C ALA A 89 -9.42 18.73 3.54
N ALA A 90 -10.24 17.94 2.83
CA ALA A 90 -9.86 16.60 2.38
C ALA A 90 -8.72 16.63 1.33
N ILE A 91 -8.75 17.60 0.42
CA ILE A 91 -7.68 17.86 -0.56
C ILE A 91 -6.39 18.26 0.17
N ASP A 92 -6.46 19.18 1.13
CA ASP A 92 -5.30 19.63 1.89
C ASP A 92 -4.67 18.49 2.69
N ALA A 93 -5.49 17.63 3.30
CA ALA A 93 -5.02 16.43 4.00
C ALA A 93 -4.31 15.43 3.06
N TRP A 94 -4.85 15.25 1.84
CA TRP A 94 -4.17 14.45 0.82
C TRP A 94 -2.81 15.04 0.46
N PHE A 95 -2.73 16.34 0.14
CA PHE A 95 -1.47 16.99 -0.20
C PHE A 95 -0.47 16.99 0.96
N PHE A 96 -0.93 17.15 2.20
CA PHE A 96 -0.10 17.03 3.39
C PHE A 96 0.56 15.65 3.48
N LEU A 97 -0.21 14.58 3.33
CA LEU A 97 0.35 13.22 3.37
C LEU A 97 1.23 12.93 2.15
N GLN A 98 0.86 13.38 0.95
CA GLN A 98 1.71 13.29 -0.23
C GLN A 98 3.08 13.93 0.01
N HIS A 99 3.09 15.14 0.58
CA HIS A 99 4.31 15.86 0.93
C HIS A 99 5.12 15.09 1.99
N TRP A 100 4.47 14.62 3.05
CA TRP A 100 5.12 13.82 4.10
C TRP A 100 5.83 12.59 3.54
N PHE A 101 5.23 11.89 2.59
CA PHE A 101 5.89 10.76 1.92
C PHE A 101 7.12 11.19 1.12
N ASP A 102 7.04 12.33 0.44
CA ASP A 102 8.12 12.85 -0.40
C ASP A 102 9.24 13.53 0.43
N THR A 103 9.01 13.86 1.70
CA THR A 103 10.01 14.52 2.56
C THR A 103 10.47 13.70 3.75
N GLU A 104 9.58 13.01 4.45
CA GLU A 104 9.89 12.26 5.67
C GLU A 104 10.07 10.77 5.40
N MET A 105 9.18 10.16 4.60
CA MET A 105 9.27 8.72 4.33
C MET A 105 10.55 8.39 3.57
N VAL A 106 10.93 9.19 2.58
CA VAL A 106 12.16 9.00 1.77
C VAL A 106 13.44 8.93 2.61
N LYS A 107 13.45 9.49 3.83
CA LYS A 107 14.59 9.43 4.76
C LYS A 107 14.70 8.08 5.49
N ARG A 108 13.63 7.27 5.48
CA ARG A 108 13.52 6.01 6.25
C ARG A 108 13.99 4.80 5.47
N VAL A 109 15.17 4.95 4.85
CA VAL A 109 15.73 3.92 3.98
C VAL A 109 16.04 2.64 4.74
N TYR A 110 15.70 1.50 4.15
CA TYR A 110 15.96 0.18 4.70
C TYR A 110 17.47 -0.12 4.66
N TRP A 111 18.12 0.15 3.53
CA TRP A 111 19.58 0.14 3.38
C TRP A 111 20.11 1.57 3.29
N PRO A 112 21.16 1.95 4.05
CA PRO A 112 21.66 3.33 4.08
C PRO A 112 22.14 3.88 2.72
N ASP A 113 22.55 2.99 1.80
CA ASP A 113 23.09 3.30 0.47
C ASP A 113 22.13 2.93 -0.66
N ARG A 114 20.83 2.79 -0.38
CA ARG A 114 19.78 2.53 -1.37
C ARG A 114 18.54 3.36 -1.10
N HIS A 115 17.63 3.38 -2.06
CA HIS A 115 16.45 4.24 -2.06
C HIS A 115 15.14 3.47 -1.83
N TYR A 116 15.22 2.41 -1.02
CA TYR A 116 14.09 1.59 -0.62
C TYR A 116 13.66 1.91 0.80
N VAL A 117 12.36 2.07 1.01
CA VAL A 117 11.76 2.22 2.33
C VAL A 117 10.95 0.97 2.67
N SER A 118 10.89 0.60 3.95
CA SER A 118 10.03 -0.52 4.37
C SER A 118 8.57 -0.07 4.41
N LEU A 119 7.63 -0.92 3.96
CA LEU A 119 6.22 -0.72 4.26
C LEU A 119 5.91 -0.88 5.75
N LEU A 120 6.67 -1.75 6.44
CA LEU A 120 6.43 -2.13 7.84
C LEU A 120 6.99 -1.05 8.78
N GLN A 121 6.32 0.11 8.85
CA GLN A 121 6.71 1.26 9.67
C GLN A 121 6.14 1.15 11.08
N SER A 122 6.63 0.17 11.84
CA SER A 122 6.19 0.00 13.23
C SER A 122 6.63 1.16 14.13
N ASP A 123 5.84 1.44 15.16
CA ASP A 123 6.19 2.33 16.27
C ASP A 123 7.39 1.82 17.10
N ALA A 124 7.82 2.62 18.08
CA ALA A 124 8.94 2.28 18.95
C ALA A 124 8.77 0.96 19.74
N ASN A 125 7.53 0.49 19.90
CA ASN A 125 7.20 -0.77 20.56
C ASN A 125 7.10 -1.94 19.57
N ARG A 126 7.50 -1.73 18.31
CA ARG A 126 7.35 -2.66 17.19
C ARG A 126 5.89 -3.01 16.90
N LYS A 127 4.95 -2.12 17.24
CA LYS A 127 3.52 -2.28 16.99
C LYS A 127 3.08 -1.28 15.93
N PHE A 128 1.81 -1.33 15.55
CA PHE A 128 1.20 -0.40 14.60
C PHE A 128 0.01 0.31 15.28
N THR A 129 0.19 0.61 16.56
CA THR A 129 -0.83 1.21 17.42
C THR A 129 -0.71 2.72 17.50
N PHE A 130 0.52 3.24 17.49
CA PHE A 130 0.80 4.69 17.55
C PHE A 130 0.17 5.38 18.77
N THR A 131 -0.05 4.60 19.83
CA THR A 131 -0.56 5.05 21.13
C THR A 131 0.51 4.79 22.17
N TYR A 132 0.82 5.83 22.92
CA TYR A 132 1.82 5.85 23.98
C TYR A 132 1.16 6.34 25.27
N ASP A 133 1.88 6.23 26.39
CA ASP A 133 1.35 6.61 27.72
C ASP A 133 0.96 8.10 27.78
N ASP A 134 1.60 8.94 26.97
CA ASP A 134 1.45 10.40 26.99
C ASP A 134 0.75 10.98 25.75
N ARG A 135 0.57 10.20 24.68
CA ARG A 135 0.02 10.72 23.41
C ARG A 135 -0.50 9.64 22.45
N ILE A 136 -1.25 10.10 21.46
CA ILE A 136 -1.52 9.37 20.22
C ILE A 136 -0.78 10.09 19.10
N ASP A 137 0.04 9.37 18.34
CA ASP A 137 0.74 9.91 17.18
C ASP A 137 -0.15 9.83 15.94
N LEU A 138 -0.83 10.94 15.67
CA LEU A 138 -1.81 11.03 14.60
C LEU A 138 -1.16 11.04 13.21
N ILE A 139 0.02 11.64 13.07
CA ILE A 139 0.66 11.81 11.76
C ILE A 139 1.26 10.50 11.30
N GLU A 140 2.03 9.82 12.15
CA GLU A 140 2.62 8.51 11.80
C GLU A 140 1.52 7.48 11.53
N ARG A 141 0.46 7.49 12.36
CA ARG A 141 -0.69 6.61 12.14
C ARG A 141 -1.37 6.92 10.81
N ALA A 142 -1.63 8.19 10.50
CA ALA A 142 -2.26 8.57 9.24
C ALA A 142 -1.39 8.17 8.05
N ALA A 143 -0.09 8.42 8.09
CA ALA A 143 0.85 8.03 7.04
C ALA A 143 0.88 6.52 6.82
N GLU A 144 0.97 5.72 7.89
CA GLU A 144 1.01 4.26 7.76
C GLU A 144 -0.27 3.66 7.16
N TYR A 145 -1.43 4.19 7.52
CA TYR A 145 -2.71 3.70 6.98
C TYR A 145 -3.13 4.40 5.68
N PHE A 146 -2.31 5.31 5.15
CA PHE A 146 -2.55 5.96 3.87
C PHE A 146 -2.21 5.06 2.69
N TRP A 147 -1.17 4.21 2.84
CA TRP A 147 -0.69 3.32 1.78
C TRP A 147 -0.89 1.83 2.07
N CYS A 148 -1.46 1.48 3.23
CA CYS A 148 -1.70 0.11 3.64
C CYS A 148 -2.93 -0.03 4.55
N THR A 149 -3.52 -1.22 4.59
CA THR A 149 -4.75 -1.51 5.35
C THR A 149 -4.53 -2.46 6.52
N TYR A 150 -3.55 -3.36 6.47
CA TYR A 150 -3.34 -4.38 7.49
C TYR A 150 -1.88 -4.54 7.87
N MET A 151 -1.63 -4.47 9.18
CA MET A 151 -0.31 -4.67 9.76
C MET A 151 -0.35 -5.76 10.84
N PRO A 152 0.77 -6.47 11.08
CA PRO A 152 0.83 -7.45 12.15
C PRO A 152 0.69 -6.75 13.51
N LYS A 153 0.17 -7.46 14.52
CA LYS A 153 0.07 -6.91 15.88
C LYS A 153 1.44 -6.46 16.42
N VAL A 154 2.49 -7.23 16.12
CA VAL A 154 3.87 -6.94 16.46
C VAL A 154 4.74 -7.30 15.26
N LEU A 155 5.64 -6.39 14.86
CA LEU A 155 6.65 -6.63 13.86
C LEU A 155 7.80 -7.44 14.47
N THR A 156 8.04 -8.66 14.01
CA THR A 156 9.18 -9.47 14.44
C THR A 156 10.47 -9.06 13.70
N GLU A 157 11.63 -9.51 14.17
CA GLU A 157 12.92 -9.25 13.47
C GLU A 157 13.05 -10.03 12.14
N ALA A 158 12.25 -11.08 12.00
CA ALA A 158 12.19 -11.91 10.81
C ALA A 158 10.73 -12.05 10.38
N PRO A 159 10.11 -11.00 9.83
CA PRO A 159 8.73 -11.06 9.38
C PRO A 159 8.60 -12.06 8.23
N ALA A 160 7.46 -12.76 8.16
CA ALA A 160 7.21 -13.75 7.12
C ALA A 160 7.21 -13.14 5.70
N THR A 161 6.94 -11.84 5.59
CA THR A 161 7.01 -11.08 4.35
C THR A 161 7.64 -9.72 4.62
N GLN A 162 8.55 -9.28 3.74
CA GLN A 162 9.08 -7.91 3.71
C GLN A 162 8.59 -7.21 2.44
N TYR A 163 8.30 -5.91 2.55
CA TYR A 163 7.88 -5.06 1.43
C TYR A 163 8.80 -3.85 1.39
N LEU A 164 9.60 -3.75 0.34
CA LEU A 164 10.57 -2.67 0.13
C LEU A 164 10.14 -1.84 -1.07
N ILE A 165 9.84 -0.57 -0.82
CA ILE A 165 9.23 0.35 -1.76
C ILE A 165 10.30 1.30 -2.28
N ALA A 166 10.49 1.37 -3.59
CA ALA A 166 11.38 2.34 -4.21
C ALA A 166 10.65 3.68 -4.37
N LEU A 167 11.19 4.74 -3.76
CA LEU A 167 10.66 6.10 -3.93
C LEU A 167 11.53 6.96 -4.85
N SER A 168 12.80 6.60 -4.98
CA SER A 168 13.78 7.26 -5.84
C SER A 168 14.57 6.24 -6.67
N ASP A 169 15.20 6.74 -7.74
CA ASP A 169 16.16 6.01 -8.56
C ASP A 169 17.54 5.95 -7.90
N LYS A 170 18.49 5.28 -8.58
CA LYS A 170 19.88 5.11 -8.13
C LYS A 170 20.63 6.42 -7.84
N ASP A 171 20.18 7.53 -8.43
CA ASP A 171 20.80 8.85 -8.29
C ASP A 171 20.09 9.69 -7.19
N GLY A 172 19.15 9.09 -6.46
CA GLY A 172 18.38 9.73 -5.41
C GLY A 172 17.26 10.62 -5.92
N LYS A 173 16.97 10.63 -7.22
CA LYS A 173 15.86 11.40 -7.80
C LYS A 173 14.57 10.63 -7.63
N MET A 174 13.53 11.30 -7.15
CA MET A 174 12.21 10.69 -7.01
C MET A 174 11.75 10.11 -8.35
N LEU A 175 11.08 8.96 -8.31
CA LEU A 175 10.48 8.39 -9.52
C LEU A 175 9.41 9.33 -10.06
N GLU A 176 9.36 9.49 -11.38
CA GLU A 176 8.53 10.47 -12.09
C GLU A 176 7.48 9.78 -12.97
N ALA A 177 6.40 10.50 -13.24
CA ALA A 177 5.38 10.10 -14.20
C ALA A 177 5.96 10.04 -15.63
N GLY A 178 5.49 9.09 -16.44
CA GLY A 178 5.84 8.98 -17.85
C GLY A 178 7.26 8.50 -18.17
N LYS A 179 8.12 8.27 -17.16
CA LYS A 179 9.46 7.72 -17.35
C LYS A 179 9.43 6.19 -17.41
N LEU A 180 10.47 5.62 -18.03
CA LEU A 180 10.76 4.19 -18.01
C LEU A 180 11.90 3.94 -17.02
N TYR A 181 11.67 3.03 -16.08
CA TYR A 181 12.67 2.57 -15.13
C TYR A 181 12.95 1.09 -15.32
N LYS A 182 14.17 0.67 -14.97
CA LYS A 182 14.57 -0.74 -14.92
C LYS A 182 15.07 -1.11 -13.52
N LEU A 183 14.88 -2.37 -13.16
CA LEU A 183 15.44 -2.99 -11.97
C LEU A 183 16.14 -4.28 -12.36
N ASN A 184 17.42 -4.41 -12.04
CA ASN A 184 18.16 -5.66 -12.19
C ASN A 184 17.94 -6.53 -10.95
N VAL A 185 17.14 -7.58 -11.09
CA VAL A 185 16.91 -8.56 -10.03
C VAL A 185 17.97 -9.66 -10.14
N PRO A 186 18.81 -9.87 -9.11
CA PRO A 186 19.84 -10.90 -9.15
C PRO A 186 19.24 -12.32 -9.16
N PRO A 187 19.98 -13.34 -9.63
CA PRO A 187 19.50 -14.72 -9.63
C PRO A 187 19.19 -15.23 -8.22
N ASP A 188 20.05 -14.90 -7.26
CA ASP A 188 19.99 -15.39 -5.88
C ASP A 188 19.32 -14.37 -4.95
N MET A 189 18.00 -14.33 -5.01
CA MET A 189 17.19 -13.49 -4.11
C MET A 189 17.07 -14.15 -2.72
N PRO A 190 17.13 -13.37 -1.61
CA PRO A 190 17.16 -13.89 -0.24
C PRO A 190 15.77 -14.30 0.27
N VAL A 191 15.09 -15.21 -0.43
CA VAL A 191 13.74 -15.68 -0.15
C VAL A 191 13.69 -17.21 -0.11
N LYS A 192 12.91 -17.77 0.82
CA LYS A 192 12.63 -19.21 0.88
C LYS A 192 11.45 -19.64 0.01
N GLN A 193 10.57 -18.70 -0.35
CA GLN A 193 9.36 -18.99 -1.12
C GLN A 193 9.45 -18.37 -2.52
N PHE A 194 9.27 -17.05 -2.62
CA PHE A 194 9.31 -16.32 -3.88
C PHE A 194 9.52 -14.82 -3.64
N TRP A 195 9.82 -14.09 -4.71
CA TRP A 195 9.81 -12.63 -4.72
C TRP A 195 8.82 -12.11 -5.75
N ALA A 196 8.32 -10.90 -5.56
CA ALA A 196 7.43 -10.23 -6.51
C ALA A 196 7.68 -8.73 -6.54
N LEU A 197 7.71 -8.16 -7.75
CA LEU A 197 7.64 -6.73 -7.97
C LEU A 197 6.20 -6.36 -8.31
N THR A 198 5.55 -5.59 -7.44
CA THR A 198 4.21 -5.03 -7.68
C THR A 198 4.30 -3.52 -7.82
N VAL A 199 3.60 -2.93 -8.80
CA VAL A 199 3.64 -1.48 -9.06
C VAL A 199 2.29 -0.84 -8.72
N TYR A 200 2.37 0.25 -7.97
CA TYR A 200 1.24 1.07 -7.57
C TYR A 200 1.34 2.47 -8.17
N ASP A 201 0.20 3.15 -8.25
CA ASP A 201 0.12 4.59 -8.52
C ASP A 201 0.52 5.36 -7.25
N ARG A 202 1.55 6.20 -7.32
CA ARG A 202 1.99 7.01 -6.17
C ARG A 202 0.91 8.00 -5.71
N ALA A 203 -0.05 8.38 -6.55
CA ALA A 203 -1.11 9.30 -6.16
C ALA A 203 -2.20 8.64 -5.30
N THR A 204 -2.44 7.34 -5.48
CA THR A 204 -3.57 6.63 -4.85
C THR A 204 -3.14 5.43 -4.01
N PHE A 205 -1.87 5.03 -4.09
CA PHE A 205 -1.31 3.80 -3.49
C PHE A 205 -2.05 2.52 -3.92
N SER A 206 -2.80 2.58 -5.02
CA SER A 206 -3.56 1.47 -5.59
C SER A 206 -2.96 1.01 -6.92
N PHE A 207 -3.48 -0.10 -7.44
CA PHE A 207 -3.01 -0.61 -8.73
C PHE A 207 -3.29 0.37 -9.86
N ILE A 208 -2.34 0.42 -10.79
CA ILE A 208 -2.52 1.14 -12.05
C ILE A 208 -3.35 0.27 -12.97
N TYR A 209 -4.54 0.75 -13.34
CA TYR A 209 -5.32 0.13 -14.40
C TYR A 209 -4.58 0.25 -15.72
N SER A 210 -4.51 -0.85 -16.46
CA SER A 210 -3.89 -0.95 -17.79
C SER A 210 -4.60 -2.01 -18.61
N ASP A 211 -4.48 -1.95 -19.93
CA ASP A 211 -5.12 -2.93 -20.83
C ASP A 211 -4.60 -4.35 -20.61
N THR A 212 -3.36 -4.49 -20.15
CA THR A 212 -2.77 -5.81 -19.84
C THR A 212 -3.25 -6.39 -18.51
N ASN A 213 -3.91 -5.58 -17.66
CA ASN A 213 -4.23 -5.88 -16.25
C ASN A 213 -3.02 -6.37 -15.43
N ARG A 214 -1.79 -6.11 -15.88
CA ARG A 214 -0.59 -6.56 -15.19
C ARG A 214 -0.17 -5.54 -14.15
N THR A 215 -0.19 -5.96 -12.89
CA THR A 215 0.25 -5.15 -11.75
C THR A 215 1.53 -5.69 -11.11
N THR A 216 1.86 -6.96 -11.37
CA THR A 216 2.91 -7.70 -10.69
C THR A 216 3.67 -8.62 -11.64
N LEU A 217 4.97 -8.76 -11.41
CA LEU A 217 5.86 -9.78 -11.97
C LEU A 217 6.60 -10.47 -10.83
N SER A 218 6.79 -11.78 -10.90
CA SER A 218 7.34 -12.56 -9.79
C SER A 218 8.36 -13.61 -10.24
N SER A 219 9.01 -14.26 -9.27
CA SER A 219 9.87 -15.40 -9.55
C SER A 219 9.11 -16.61 -10.11
N TYR A 220 7.78 -16.61 -10.11
CA TYR A 220 6.97 -17.65 -10.79
C TYR A 220 6.77 -17.41 -12.28
N ASP A 221 7.16 -16.24 -12.79
CA ASP A 221 7.02 -15.86 -14.20
C ASP A 221 8.33 -15.99 -14.99
N LEU A 222 9.39 -16.48 -14.34
CA LEU A 222 10.76 -16.46 -14.88
C LEU A 222 10.93 -17.27 -16.16
N ASP A 223 10.14 -18.33 -16.33
CA ASP A 223 10.10 -19.18 -17.52
C ASP A 223 9.59 -18.45 -18.77
N LYS A 224 8.80 -17.39 -18.57
CA LYS A 224 8.22 -16.55 -19.62
C LYS A 224 9.04 -15.29 -19.89
N MET A 225 10.01 -14.98 -19.02
CA MET A 225 10.82 -13.76 -19.10
C MET A 225 12.11 -13.97 -19.88
N LYS A 226 12.64 -12.87 -20.45
CA LYS A 226 14.02 -12.85 -20.95
C LYS A 226 14.98 -12.70 -19.78
N ARG A 227 15.83 -13.71 -19.58
CA ARG A 227 16.83 -13.78 -18.51
C ARG A 227 18.12 -13.08 -18.90
N ASN A 228 18.82 -12.57 -17.90
CA ASN A 228 20.15 -12.00 -18.05
C ASN A 228 21.20 -13.14 -18.15
N SER A 229 22.40 -12.84 -18.65
CA SER A 229 23.47 -13.84 -18.82
C SER A 229 24.00 -14.40 -17.50
N ASP A 230 23.88 -13.64 -16.41
CA ASP A 230 24.21 -14.07 -15.04
C ASP A 230 23.11 -14.93 -14.40
N GLY A 231 22.03 -15.20 -15.14
CA GLY A 231 20.87 -15.92 -14.64
C GLY A 231 19.88 -15.04 -13.88
N GLY A 232 20.10 -13.73 -13.72
CA GLY A 232 19.12 -12.80 -13.16
C GLY A 232 18.01 -12.43 -14.15
N VAL A 233 17.25 -11.37 -13.83
CA VAL A 233 16.26 -10.78 -14.75
C VAL A 233 16.20 -9.27 -14.58
N THR A 234 16.17 -8.54 -15.70
CA THR A 234 15.85 -7.10 -15.68
C THR A 234 14.36 -6.91 -15.86
N LEU A 235 13.73 -6.25 -14.89
CA LEU A 235 12.32 -5.87 -14.94
C LEU A 235 12.19 -4.39 -15.32
N TYR A 236 11.12 -4.04 -16.02
CA TYR A 236 10.85 -2.68 -16.49
C TYR A 236 9.53 -2.17 -15.94
N VAL A 237 9.49 -0.89 -15.58
CA VAL A 237 8.30 -0.20 -15.09
C VAL A 237 8.19 1.13 -15.82
N GLY A 238 7.13 1.33 -16.59
CA GLY A 238 6.96 2.56 -17.36
C GLY A 238 5.75 2.55 -18.29
N PRO A 239 5.55 3.60 -19.11
CA PRO A 239 4.36 3.71 -19.97
C PRO A 239 4.39 2.76 -21.17
N LYS A 240 5.56 2.33 -21.64
CA LYS A 240 5.72 1.40 -22.75
C LYS A 240 6.85 0.41 -22.47
N PRO A 241 6.74 -0.84 -22.95
CA PRO A 241 7.82 -1.82 -22.83
C PRO A 241 8.97 -1.45 -23.78
N PRO A 242 10.24 -1.76 -23.42
CA PRO A 242 11.30 -1.86 -24.40
C PRO A 242 10.98 -2.97 -25.43
N ALA A 243 11.43 -2.79 -26.67
CA ALA A 243 11.16 -3.73 -27.75
C ALA A 243 11.61 -5.16 -27.41
N GLY A 244 10.68 -6.12 -27.47
CA GLY A 244 10.95 -7.52 -27.18
C GLY A 244 11.10 -7.84 -25.69
N LEU A 245 10.83 -6.90 -24.78
CA LEU A 245 10.88 -7.09 -23.33
C LEU A 245 9.49 -6.95 -22.68
N GLU A 246 8.44 -7.20 -23.46
CA GLU A 246 7.04 -7.10 -23.03
C GLU A 246 6.72 -8.09 -21.89
N SER A 247 7.39 -9.24 -21.83
CA SER A 247 7.28 -10.21 -20.72
C SER A 247 7.88 -9.71 -19.40
N ASN A 248 8.80 -8.76 -19.45
CA ASN A 248 9.57 -8.27 -18.31
C ASN A 248 9.05 -6.91 -17.79
N TRP A 249 7.95 -6.40 -18.34
CA TRP A 249 7.48 -5.03 -18.13
C TRP A 249 6.15 -4.96 -17.39
N ILE A 250 6.00 -3.96 -16.52
CA ILE A 250 4.75 -3.59 -15.86
C ILE A 250 4.33 -2.19 -16.33
N PRO A 251 3.11 -2.02 -16.88
CA PRO A 251 2.60 -0.74 -17.33
C PRO A 251 2.37 0.25 -16.20
N THR A 252 2.68 1.51 -16.45
CA THR A 252 2.34 2.63 -15.56
C THR A 252 1.27 3.56 -16.10
N GLU A 253 0.85 3.39 -17.35
CA GLU A 253 -0.11 4.31 -18.02
C GLU A 253 0.27 5.80 -17.87
N GLY A 254 1.58 6.09 -17.90
CA GLY A 254 2.10 7.44 -17.74
C GLY A 254 2.04 8.01 -16.31
N LYS A 255 1.53 7.26 -15.32
CA LYS A 255 1.48 7.67 -13.91
C LYS A 255 2.84 7.57 -13.23
N ARG A 256 3.00 8.29 -12.11
CA ARG A 256 4.18 8.19 -11.22
C ARG A 256 4.14 6.82 -10.52
N PRO A 257 5.09 5.92 -10.78
CA PRO A 257 5.08 4.60 -10.19
C PRO A 257 5.55 4.62 -8.74
N MET A 258 5.04 3.70 -7.94
CA MET A 258 5.56 3.30 -6.65
C MET A 258 5.83 1.79 -6.69
N PRO A 259 7.02 1.36 -7.17
CA PRO A 259 7.38 -0.05 -7.26
C PRO A 259 7.68 -0.62 -5.87
N THR A 260 7.09 -1.77 -5.57
CA THR A 260 7.22 -2.46 -4.28
C THR A 260 7.76 -3.86 -4.51
N MET A 261 9.01 -4.09 -4.12
CA MET A 261 9.59 -5.43 -4.07
C MET A 261 9.11 -6.16 -2.81
N ARG A 262 8.60 -7.37 -2.99
CA ARG A 262 8.05 -8.22 -1.94
C ARG A 262 8.92 -9.47 -1.80
N PHE A 263 9.25 -9.81 -0.57
CA PHE A 263 10.10 -10.95 -0.25
C PHE A 263 9.32 -11.90 0.66
N TYR A 264 9.00 -13.10 0.16
CA TYR A 264 8.21 -14.09 0.89
C TYR A 264 9.13 -15.16 1.51
N GLY A 265 9.07 -15.29 2.82
CA GLY A 265 10.00 -16.12 3.59
C GLY A 265 11.42 -15.59 3.52
N ALA A 266 11.61 -14.30 3.77
CA ALA A 266 12.92 -13.63 3.78
C ALA A 266 13.95 -14.40 4.63
N THR A 267 15.16 -14.57 4.10
CA THR A 267 16.28 -15.18 4.83
C THR A 267 16.98 -14.18 5.74
N GLU A 268 17.92 -14.65 6.56
CA GLU A 268 18.75 -13.76 7.38
C GLU A 268 19.52 -12.74 6.55
N ALA A 269 19.89 -13.06 5.31
CA ALA A 269 20.64 -12.13 4.47
C ALA A 269 19.85 -10.84 4.20
N LEU A 270 18.52 -10.94 4.02
CA LEU A 270 17.67 -9.76 3.91
C LEU A 270 17.49 -9.08 5.26
N ASN A 271 17.08 -9.82 6.30
CA ASN A 271 16.72 -9.25 7.60
C ASN A 271 17.91 -8.60 8.33
N LYS A 272 19.12 -9.13 8.15
CA LYS A 272 20.38 -8.55 8.64
C LYS A 272 20.99 -7.54 7.67
N LYS A 273 20.31 -7.23 6.57
CA LYS A 273 20.70 -6.22 5.56
C LYS A 273 22.05 -6.47 4.89
N THR A 274 22.51 -7.73 4.85
CA THR A 274 23.76 -8.12 4.17
C THR A 274 23.55 -8.31 2.66
N PHE A 275 22.35 -8.76 2.26
CA PHE A 275 21.87 -8.62 0.89
C PHE A 275 21.39 -7.19 0.65
N LYS A 276 21.66 -6.65 -0.54
CA LYS A 276 21.13 -5.35 -1.01
C LYS A 276 20.61 -5.50 -2.43
N LEU A 277 19.34 -5.14 -2.64
CA LEU A 277 18.77 -5.06 -3.97
C LEU A 277 19.37 -3.84 -4.71
N PRO A 278 19.69 -3.92 -6.01
CA PRO A 278 20.01 -2.75 -6.81
C PRO A 278 18.86 -1.72 -6.79
N ASP A 279 19.18 -0.44 -6.87
CA ASP A 279 18.16 0.61 -7.04
C ASP A 279 17.56 0.57 -8.46
N PHE A 280 16.40 1.20 -8.62
CA PHE A 280 15.84 1.45 -9.94
C PHE A 280 16.72 2.43 -10.72
N GLU A 281 16.88 2.19 -12.02
CA GLU A 281 17.60 3.10 -12.92
C GLU A 281 16.64 3.67 -13.95
N VAL A 282 16.71 4.97 -14.22
CA VAL A 282 16.03 5.55 -15.38
C VAL A 282 16.63 4.99 -16.67
N VAL A 283 15.77 4.58 -17.60
CA VAL A 283 16.16 4.23 -18.96
C VAL A 283 16.11 5.50 -19.79
N ASN A 284 17.28 6.09 -20.03
CA ASN A 284 17.40 7.22 -20.93
C ASN A 284 17.22 6.69 -22.36
N SER A 285 16.14 7.13 -23.00
CA SER A 285 15.92 7.00 -24.45
C SER A 285 16.80 7.95 -25.23
#